data_AF-A0A2D4KQP4-F1
#
_entry.id   AF-A0A2D4KQP4-F1
#
_cell.length_a   1.000
_cell.length_b   1.000
_cell.length_c   1.000
_cell.angle_alpha   90.00
_cell.angle_beta   90.00
_cell.angle_gamma   90.00
#
_symmetry.space_group_name_H-M   'P 1'
#
loop_
_entity.id
_entity.type
_entity.pdbx_description
1 polymer ?
#
loop_
_entity_poly.entity_id
_entity_poly.type
_entity_poly.pdbx_seq_one_letter_code
_entity_poly.pdbx_strand_id
1 'polypeptide(L)'
;RAGNEKEEGETADTVGCCSLRVEHINLHPELDGQEYVVEFDFLGKDSIRFYNKVPVEKRVFKNLQLFMENKQPEDDLFDRLNTSILNKHLQDLMEGLTAKVFRTYNAS
;
A
#
# COMPACT_ATOMS: atom_id res chain seq x y z
N ARG A 1 0.98 -4.11 6.13
CA ARG A 1 2.04 -3.76 7.12
C ARG A 1 2.74 -2.48 6.62
N ALA A 2 3.51 -1.76 7.45
CA ALA A 2 4.10 -0.47 7.05
C ALA A 2 4.91 -0.52 5.75
N GLY A 3 5.78 -1.52 5.57
CA GLY A 3 6.56 -1.73 4.34
C GLY A 3 7.78 -0.83 4.29
N ASN A 4 8.85 -1.19 5.01
CA ASN A 4 10.13 -0.52 4.86
C ASN A 4 10.78 -0.94 3.54
N GLU A 5 11.51 -0.03 2.90
CA GLU A 5 12.41 -0.37 1.80
C GLU A 5 13.44 -1.43 2.24
N LYS A 6 13.81 -2.28 1.29
CA LYS A 6 14.81 -3.33 1.47
C LYS A 6 15.86 -3.20 0.39
N GLU A 7 17.09 -3.63 0.68
CA GLU A 7 18.15 -3.71 -0.32
C GLU A 7 17.83 -4.79 -1.36
N GLU A 8 17.81 -4.38 -2.63
CA GLU A 8 17.55 -5.26 -3.77
C GLU A 8 18.63 -6.34 -3.89
N GLY A 9 18.23 -7.60 -4.06
CA GLY A 9 19.15 -8.72 -4.29
C GLY A 9 19.60 -9.47 -3.04
N GLU A 10 19.47 -8.90 -1.83
CA GLU A 10 19.79 -9.61 -0.57
C GLU A 10 18.57 -10.25 0.10
N THR A 11 17.38 -9.76 -0.20
CA THR A 11 16.14 -10.20 0.46
C THR A 11 15.08 -10.63 -0.55
N ALA A 12 14.18 -11.52 -0.13
CA ALA A 12 13.02 -11.90 -0.93
C ALA A 12 12.17 -10.65 -1.23
N ASP A 13 11.84 -10.46 -2.51
CA ASP A 13 11.02 -9.34 -3.00
C ASP A 13 9.62 -9.42 -2.37
N THR A 14 9.44 -8.63 -1.32
CA THR A 14 8.25 -8.63 -0.49
C THR A 14 7.98 -7.21 -0.06
N VAL A 15 6.74 -6.78 -0.25
CA VAL A 15 6.35 -5.37 -0.11
C VAL A 15 5.35 -5.17 1.03
N GLY A 16 5.25 -3.92 1.47
CA GLY A 16 4.20 -3.45 2.36
C GLY A 16 3.66 -2.11 1.88
N CYS A 17 2.80 -1.49 2.68
CA CYS A 17 2.01 -0.33 2.27
C CYS A 17 2.82 0.82 1.65
N CYS A 18 3.94 1.22 2.26
CA CYS A 18 4.75 2.33 1.76
C CYS A 18 5.71 1.92 0.64
N SER A 19 5.88 0.62 0.38
CA SER A 19 6.80 0.08 -0.62
C SER A 19 6.05 -0.66 -1.73
N LEU A 20 4.76 -0.35 -1.93
CA LEU A 20 3.97 -0.90 -3.03
C LEU A 20 4.46 -0.26 -4.32
N ARG A 21 4.75 -1.10 -5.31
CA ARG A 21 4.94 -0.71 -6.72
C ARG A 21 3.62 -0.74 -7.50
N VAL A 22 3.59 -0.08 -8.67
CA VAL A 22 2.43 0.01 -9.56
C VAL A 22 1.89 -1.37 -9.96
N GLU A 23 2.77 -2.34 -10.23
CA GLU A 23 2.41 -3.71 -10.63
C GLU A 23 1.56 -4.48 -9.61
N HIS A 24 1.57 -4.07 -8.34
CA HIS A 24 0.88 -4.77 -7.26
C HIS A 24 -0.60 -4.43 -7.12
N ILE A 25 -1.09 -3.46 -7.89
CA ILE A 25 -2.50 -3.06 -7.87
C ILE A 25 -3.10 -2.96 -9.26
N ASN A 26 -4.37 -3.35 -9.37
CA ASN A 26 -5.19 -3.10 -10.54
C ASN A 26 -6.42 -2.28 -10.14
N LEU A 27 -6.75 -1.27 -10.93
CA LEU A 27 -7.86 -0.35 -10.68
C LEU A 27 -9.02 -0.67 -11.62
N HIS A 28 -10.15 -1.06 -11.03
CA HIS A 28 -11.36 -1.41 -11.76
C HIS A 28 -12.45 -0.37 -11.45
N PRO A 29 -12.86 0.47 -12.42
CA PRO A 29 -13.95 1.42 -12.20
C PRO A 29 -15.25 0.76 -11.75
N GLU A 30 -15.51 -0.45 -12.27
CA GLU A 30 -16.58 -1.33 -11.82
C GLU A 30 -16.09 -2.79 -11.91
N LEU A 31 -16.35 -3.59 -10.88
CA LEU A 31 -16.04 -5.02 -10.85
C LEU A 31 -17.03 -5.75 -9.95
N ASP A 32 -17.56 -6.88 -10.40
CA ASP A 32 -18.47 -7.74 -9.61
C ASP A 32 -19.68 -6.97 -9.01
N GLY A 33 -20.17 -5.93 -9.72
CA GLY A 33 -21.28 -5.07 -9.30
C GLY A 33 -20.92 -4.00 -8.26
N GLN A 34 -19.62 -3.79 -8.00
CA GLN A 34 -19.11 -2.78 -7.09
C GLN A 34 -18.36 -1.69 -7.86
N GLU A 35 -18.56 -0.42 -7.50
CA GLU A 35 -17.81 0.69 -8.07
C GLU A 35 -16.46 0.90 -7.36
N TYR A 36 -15.47 1.41 -8.11
CA TYR A 36 -14.16 1.84 -7.60
C TYR A 36 -13.42 0.73 -6.83
N VAL A 37 -13.22 -0.42 -7.46
CA VAL A 37 -12.57 -1.58 -6.86
C VAL A 37 -11.06 -1.53 -7.10
N VAL A 38 -10.29 -1.66 -6.02
CA VAL A 38 -8.83 -1.85 -6.06
C VAL A 38 -8.55 -3.32 -5.82
N GLU A 39 -7.92 -3.96 -6.78
CA GLU A 39 -7.39 -5.31 -6.65
C GLU A 39 -5.93 -5.21 -6.22
N PHE A 40 -5.60 -5.83 -5.08
CA PHE A 40 -4.24 -5.95 -4.56
C PHE A 40 -3.74 -7.36 -4.79
N ASP A 41 -2.53 -7.49 -5.33
CA ASP A 41 -1.87 -8.78 -5.50
C ASP A 41 -0.35 -8.63 -5.32
N PHE A 42 0.17 -9.04 -4.17
CA PHE A 42 1.61 -8.93 -3.88
C PHE A 42 2.06 -9.93 -2.82
N LEU A 43 3.38 -10.14 -2.73
CA LEU A 43 3.98 -10.94 -1.67
C LEU A 43 4.33 -10.05 -0.47
N GLY A 44 3.74 -10.36 0.69
CA GLY A 44 4.02 -9.67 1.95
C GLY A 44 5.13 -10.33 2.76
N LYS A 45 5.19 -10.02 4.06
CA LYS A 45 6.14 -10.65 5.01
C LYS A 45 6.10 -12.17 4.90
N ASP A 46 7.28 -12.80 4.99
CA ASP A 46 7.46 -14.25 4.89
C ASP A 46 6.99 -14.82 3.52
N SER A 47 6.98 -13.96 2.49
CA SER A 47 6.54 -14.26 1.11
C SER A 47 5.10 -14.78 1.02
N ILE A 48 4.25 -14.40 1.97
CA ILE A 48 2.84 -14.77 1.97
C ILE A 48 2.10 -13.84 1.02
N ARG A 49 1.44 -14.41 0.01
CA ARG A 49 0.62 -13.66 -0.95
C ARG A 49 -0.55 -12.98 -0.24
N PHE A 50 -0.70 -11.69 -0.49
CA PHE A 50 -1.88 -10.91 -0.15
C PHE A 50 -2.65 -10.66 -1.44
N TYR A 51 -3.80 -11.31 -1.57
CA TYR A 51 -4.73 -11.10 -2.68
C TYR A 51 -6.06 -10.60 -2.13
N ASN A 52 -6.54 -9.43 -2.59
CA ASN A 52 -7.82 -8.89 -2.14
C ASN A 52 -8.41 -7.92 -3.16
N LYS A 53 -9.74 -7.94 -3.31
CA LYS A 53 -10.49 -6.95 -4.09
C LYS A 53 -11.31 -6.11 -3.13
N VAL A 54 -11.04 -4.82 -3.09
CA VAL A 54 -11.63 -3.92 -2.09
C VAL A 54 -12.27 -2.72 -2.78
N PRO A 55 -13.59 -2.52 -2.64
CA PRO A 55 -14.23 -1.25 -2.98
C PRO A 55 -13.66 -0.15 -2.10
N VAL A 56 -13.21 0.94 -2.72
CA VAL A 56 -12.70 2.11 -2.00
C VAL A 56 -13.55 3.34 -2.30
N GLU A 57 -13.37 4.38 -1.50
CA GLU A 57 -13.99 5.66 -1.81
C GLU A 57 -13.49 6.21 -3.15
N LYS A 58 -14.38 6.83 -3.92
CA LYS A 58 -14.08 7.45 -5.22
C LYS A 58 -12.85 8.37 -5.20
N ARG A 59 -12.63 9.12 -4.11
CA ARG A 59 -11.45 9.99 -3.95
C ARG A 59 -10.15 9.18 -3.86
N VAL A 60 -10.17 8.07 -3.13
CA VAL A 60 -9.01 7.16 -3.01
C VAL A 60 -8.71 6.56 -4.38
N PHE A 61 -9.73 6.05 -5.08
CA PHE A 61 -9.55 5.47 -6.42
C PHE A 61 -8.93 6.46 -7.41
N LYS A 62 -9.47 7.69 -7.48
CA LYS A 62 -8.93 8.74 -8.34
C LYS A 62 -7.50 9.13 -7.97
N ASN A 63 -7.17 9.19 -6.68
CA ASN A 63 -5.80 9.45 -6.24
C ASN A 63 -4.86 8.33 -6.65
N LEU A 64 -5.28 7.06 -6.56
CA LEU A 64 -4.48 5.93 -7.04
C LEU A 64 -4.23 6.01 -8.55
N GLN A 65 -5.23 6.41 -9.35
CA GLN A 65 -5.02 6.65 -10.79
C GLN A 65 -3.95 7.71 -11.03
N LEU A 66 -4.00 8.84 -10.29
CA LEU A 66 -2.97 9.89 -10.37
C LEU A 66 -1.60 9.40 -9.93
N PHE A 67 -1.54 8.55 -8.90
CA PHE A 67 -0.28 7.99 -8.40
C PHE A 67 0.37 7.00 -9.36
N MET A 68 -0.38 6.43 -10.30
CA MET A 68 0.12 5.53 -11.36
C MET A 68 0.45 6.28 -12.66
N GLU A 69 0.08 7.55 -12.79
CA GLU A 69 0.25 8.31 -14.03
C GLU A 69 1.74 8.54 -14.34
N ASN A 70 2.15 8.27 -15.58
CA ASN A 70 3.54 8.37 -16.05
C ASN A 70 4.55 7.48 -15.30
N LYS A 71 4.10 6.37 -14.72
CA LYS A 71 4.96 5.38 -14.04
C LYS A 71 5.01 4.05 -14.78
N GLN A 72 6.14 3.36 -14.67
CA GLN A 72 6.33 1.98 -15.08
C GLN A 72 5.80 1.00 -14.00
N PRO A 73 5.53 -0.27 -14.35
CA PRO A 73 5.06 -1.27 -13.38
C PRO A 73 5.97 -1.41 -12.15
N GLU A 74 7.28 -1.25 -12.32
CA GLU A 74 8.31 -1.41 -11.30
C GLU A 74 8.50 -0.15 -10.43
N ASP A 75 7.88 0.98 -10.80
CA ASP A 75 7.99 2.21 -10.03
C ASP A 75 7.14 2.15 -8.75
N ASP A 76 7.59 2.85 -7.71
CA ASP A 76 6.85 2.99 -6.46
C ASP A 76 5.52 3.71 -6.68
N LEU A 77 4.43 3.10 -6.19
CA LEU A 77 3.10 3.68 -6.18
C LEU A 77 3.08 4.97 -5.37
N PHE A 78 3.76 4.97 -4.21
CA PHE A 78 3.88 6.12 -3.32
C PHE A 78 5.31 6.70 -3.35
N ASP A 79 5.73 7.21 -4.52
CA ASP A 79 7.06 7.76 -4.82
C ASP A 79 7.56 8.87 -3.88
N ARG A 80 6.65 9.53 -3.15
CA ARG A 80 6.98 10.62 -2.21
C ARG A 80 6.74 10.26 -0.74
N LEU A 81 6.50 8.98 -0.46
CA LEU A 81 6.18 8.48 0.87
C LEU A 81 7.18 7.38 1.25
N ASN A 82 7.62 7.39 2.51
CA ASN A 82 8.26 6.23 3.13
C ASN A 82 7.76 6.08 4.56
N THR A 83 8.15 4.96 5.21
CA THR A 83 7.67 4.64 6.56
C THR A 83 8.11 5.65 7.62
N SER A 84 9.26 6.30 7.43
CA SER A 84 9.74 7.36 8.32
C SER A 84 8.84 8.59 8.25
N ILE A 85 8.49 9.05 7.04
CA ILE A 85 7.57 10.17 6.82
C ILE A 85 6.19 9.85 7.41
N LEU A 86 5.67 8.65 7.14
CA LEU A 86 4.38 8.21 7.66
C LEU A 86 4.36 8.18 9.19
N ASN A 87 5.33 7.54 9.83
CA ASN A 87 5.36 7.44 11.29
C ASN A 87 5.61 8.80 11.96
N LYS A 88 6.38 9.71 11.34
CA LYS A 88 6.53 11.08 11.83
C LYS A 88 5.18 11.79 11.87
N HIS A 89 4.41 11.70 10.77
CA HIS A 89 3.08 12.29 10.73
C HIS A 89 2.12 11.67 11.77
N LEU A 90 2.16 10.35 11.94
CA LEU A 90 1.34 9.67 12.94
C LEU A 90 1.70 10.08 14.38
N GLN A 91 2.99 10.22 14.69
CA GLN A 91 3.46 10.68 15.99
C GLN A 91 2.98 12.11 16.31
N ASP A 92 2.92 13.00 15.31
CA ASP A 92 2.39 14.36 15.47
C ASP A 92 0.88 14.37 15.75
N LEU A 93 0.14 13.36 15.29
CA LEU A 93 -1.30 13.21 15.56
C LEU A 93 -1.59 12.64 16.96
N MET A 94 -0.73 11.75 17.45
CA MET A 94 -0.85 11.16 18.78
C MET A 94 0.51 10.60 19.23
N GLU A 95 0.91 10.95 20.45
CA GLU A 95 2.16 10.45 21.02
C GLU A 95 2.19 8.92 21.07
N GLY A 96 3.21 8.32 20.43
CA GLY A 96 3.41 6.87 20.37
C GLY A 96 2.64 6.17 19.24
N LEU A 97 1.89 6.91 18.42
CA LEU A 97 1.15 6.34 17.30
C LEU A 97 2.08 6.00 16.14
N THR A 98 2.05 4.73 15.70
CA THR A 98 2.81 4.24 14.54
C THR A 98 1.94 3.32 13.68
N ALA A 99 2.37 3.04 12.46
CA ALA A 99 1.65 2.13 11.55
C ALA A 99 1.46 0.71 12.14
N LYS A 100 2.31 0.28 13.08
CA LYS A 100 2.13 -1.01 13.79
C LYS A 100 0.93 -0.98 14.73
N VAL A 101 0.65 0.16 15.37
CA VAL A 101 -0.42 0.30 16.37
C VAL A 101 -1.78 0.01 15.75
N PHE A 102 -2.04 0.48 14.52
CA PHE A 102 -3.28 0.19 13.80
C PHE A 102 -3.55 -1.31 13.62
N ARG A 103 -2.49 -2.10 13.37
CA ARG A 103 -2.64 -3.57 13.24
C ARG A 103 -3.01 -4.22 14.57
N THR A 104 -2.48 -3.72 15.68
CA THR A 104 -2.81 -4.22 17.03
C THR A 104 -4.22 -3.82 17.42
N TYR A 105 -4.60 -2.57 17.17
CA TYR A 105 -5.93 -2.04 17.47
C TYR A 105 -7.03 -2.81 16.73
N ASN A 106 -6.92 -2.99 15.41
CA ASN A 106 -7.94 -3.68 14.61
C ASN A 106 -8.04 -5.20 14.87
N ALA A 107 -7.07 -5.79 15.57
CA ALA A 107 -7.05 -7.22 15.86
C ALA A 107 -7.56 -7.56 17.28
N SER A 108 -7.76 -6.54 18.13
CA SER A 108 -8.29 -6.68 19.49
C SER A 108 -9.81 -6.54 19.48
#